data_AF-A0A1C5RY23-F1
#
_entry.id   AF-A0A1C5RY23-F1
#
_cell.length_a   1.000
_cell.length_b   1.000
_cell.length_c   1.000
_cell.angle_alpha   90.00
_cell.angle_beta   90.00
_cell.angle_gamma   90.00
#
_symmetry.space_group_name_H-M   'P 1'
#
loop_
_entity.id
_entity.type
_entity.pdbx_description
1 polymer ?
#
loop_
_entity_poly.entity_id
_entity_poly.type
_entity_poly.pdbx_seq_one_letter_code
_entity_poly.pdbx_strand_id
1 'polypeptide(L)'
;MIYTPRYIFNSDLEKTICTCGDSKKYRVLFTHSNSIEKDITSTLVGLSSQIIAVCSKCGRIYKFELKYNPNLQDKAEIKNVVEIKKDISDVRDEIKLNYKSYEEMFSFRSEEFYIKIINEKYDDYKKFTEFMYIEK
;
A
#
# COMPACT_ATOMS: atom_id res chain seq x y z
N MET A 1 -8.74 -11.66 1.12
CA MET A 1 -7.87 -11.34 -0.03
C MET A 1 -6.98 -10.13 0.29
N ILE A 2 -5.71 -10.37 0.59
CA ILE A 2 -4.73 -9.29 0.83
C ILE A 2 -4.42 -8.59 -0.50
N TYR A 3 -4.81 -7.32 -0.64
CA TYR A 3 -4.50 -6.52 -1.83
C TYR A 3 -3.18 -5.76 -1.63
N THR A 4 -2.11 -6.25 -2.25
CA THR A 4 -0.78 -5.62 -2.24
C THR A 4 -0.29 -5.38 -3.66
N PRO A 5 -0.63 -4.24 -4.28
CA PRO A 5 -0.20 -3.97 -5.64
C PRO A 5 1.32 -3.71 -5.65
N ARG A 6 2.06 -4.46 -6.48
CA ARG A 6 3.49 -4.17 -6.75
C ARG A 6 3.66 -2.87 -7.53
N TYR A 7 2.65 -2.55 -8.34
CA TYR A 7 2.60 -1.34 -9.14
C TYR A 7 1.24 -0.70 -9.00
N ILE A 8 1.23 0.62 -8.99
CA ILE A 8 0.00 1.42 -9.03
C ILE A 8 0.03 2.23 -10.31
N PHE A 9 -1.04 2.19 -11.10
CA PHE A 9 -1.11 2.95 -12.34
C PHE A 9 -1.70 4.34 -12.10
N ASN A 10 -1.26 5.32 -12.88
CA ASN A 10 -1.83 6.67 -12.80
C ASN A 10 -3.33 6.69 -13.12
N SER A 11 -3.80 5.76 -13.96
CA SER A 11 -5.24 5.57 -14.24
C SER A 11 -6.05 5.25 -12.99
N ASP A 12 -5.44 4.56 -12.03
CA ASP A 12 -6.09 4.11 -10.81
C ASP A 12 -6.15 5.23 -9.76
N LEU A 13 -5.39 6.31 -9.98
CA LEU A 13 -5.12 7.32 -8.97
C LEU A 13 -5.99 8.59 -9.10
N GLU A 14 -6.90 8.71 -10.08
CA GLU A 14 -7.70 9.93 -10.40
C GLU A 14 -6.93 11.26 -10.56
N LYS A 15 -5.67 11.33 -10.12
CA LYS A 15 -4.76 12.47 -10.08
C LYS A 15 -3.35 11.98 -10.33
N THR A 16 -2.59 12.75 -11.09
CA THR A 16 -1.17 12.50 -11.26
C THR A 16 -0.43 12.94 -10.00
N ILE A 17 0.20 11.99 -9.29
CA ILE A 17 1.03 12.27 -8.11
C ILE A 17 2.35 12.95 -8.52
N CYS A 18 2.96 12.46 -9.60
CA CYS A 18 4.25 12.96 -10.07
C CYS A 18 4.10 14.04 -11.16
N THR A 19 4.92 15.09 -11.08
CA THR A 19 4.91 16.19 -12.06
C THR A 19 5.60 15.87 -13.39
N CYS A 20 6.19 14.68 -13.58
CA CYS A 20 6.94 14.35 -14.80
C CYS A 20 6.08 14.09 -16.06
N GLY A 21 4.76 14.37 -16.02
CA GLY A 21 3.80 14.40 -17.15
C GLY A 21 3.50 13.04 -17.81
N ASP A 22 4.52 12.21 -17.97
CA ASP A 22 4.51 10.95 -18.70
C ASP A 22 4.58 9.72 -17.79
N SER A 23 4.53 9.91 -16.47
CA SER A 23 4.45 8.75 -15.59
C SER A 23 3.16 7.98 -15.91
N LYS A 24 3.27 6.65 -16.00
CA LYS A 24 2.09 5.78 -16.18
C LYS A 24 1.92 4.80 -15.01
N LYS A 25 3.00 4.55 -14.26
CA LYS A 25 3.04 3.60 -13.16
C LYS A 25 4.05 4.01 -12.08
N TYR A 26 3.75 3.64 -10.84
CA TYR A 26 4.62 3.75 -9.69
C TYR A 26 4.93 2.34 -9.17
N ARG A 27 6.20 2.08 -8.88
CA ARG A 27 6.63 0.84 -8.24
C ARG A 27 6.51 1.01 -6.73
N VAL A 28 5.77 0.12 -6.08
CA VAL A 28 5.49 0.20 -4.64
C VAL A 28 6.66 -0.38 -3.87
N LEU A 29 7.27 0.45 -3.03
CA LEU A 29 8.36 0.05 -2.13
C LEU A 29 7.81 -0.50 -0.82
N PHE A 30 6.70 0.07 -0.36
CA PHE A 30 6.11 -0.23 0.93
C PHE A 30 4.61 0.10 0.97
N THR A 31 3.85 -0.73 1.67
CA THR A 31 2.49 -0.38 2.12
C THR A 31 2.28 -0.79 3.57
N HIS A 32 1.54 0.01 4.32
CA HIS A 32 0.89 -0.39 5.57
C HIS A 32 -0.60 -0.21 5.40
N SER A 33 -1.34 -1.30 5.48
CA SER A 33 -2.72 -1.38 5.03
C SER A 33 -3.62 -1.95 6.12
N ASN A 34 -4.82 -1.37 6.21
CA ASN A 34 -5.95 -1.93 6.92
C ASN A 34 -7.03 -2.29 5.89
N SER A 35 -7.41 -3.56 5.86
CA SER A 35 -8.46 -4.06 4.97
C SER A 35 -9.65 -4.56 5.77
N ILE A 36 -10.83 -4.41 5.18
CA ILE A 36 -12.11 -4.87 5.70
C ILE A 36 -12.74 -5.75 4.63
N GLU A 37 -13.02 -6.99 4.97
CA GLU A 37 -13.66 -7.96 4.09
C GLU A 37 -14.96 -8.45 4.71
N LYS A 38 -15.96 -8.78 3.89
CA LYS A 38 -17.10 -9.57 4.36
C LYS A 38 -16.61 -11.00 4.62
N ASP A 39 -16.81 -11.52 5.83
CA ASP A 39 -16.29 -12.82 6.24
C ASP A 39 -16.79 -13.96 5.34
N ILE A 40 -18.10 -13.98 5.08
CA ILE A 40 -18.78 -15.02 4.29
C ILE A 40 -18.32 -15.06 2.83
N THR A 41 -18.07 -13.90 2.22
CA THR A 41 -17.81 -13.80 0.77
C THR A 41 -16.38 -13.42 0.44
N SER A 42 -15.54 -13.14 1.45
CA SER A 42 -14.19 -12.57 1.31
C SER A 42 -14.12 -11.32 0.41
N THR A 43 -15.25 -10.61 0.26
CA THR A 43 -15.34 -9.43 -0.59
C THR A 43 -14.73 -8.24 0.13
N LEU A 44 -13.76 -7.58 -0.48
CA LEU A 44 -13.18 -6.34 0.04
C LEU A 44 -14.24 -5.24 0.07
N VAL A 45 -14.53 -4.72 1.27
CA VAL A 45 -15.50 -3.64 1.51
C VAL A 45 -14.86 -2.38 2.09
N GLY A 46 -13.55 -2.40 2.30
CA GLY A 46 -12.78 -1.22 2.69
C GLY A 46 -11.29 -1.50 2.65
N LEU A 47 -10.51 -0.53 2.19
CA LEU A 47 -9.05 -0.55 2.26
C LEU A 47 -8.54 0.85 2.59
N SER A 48 -7.61 0.94 3.52
CA SER A 48 -6.87 2.17 3.81
C SER A 48 -5.39 1.83 3.88
N SER A 49 -4.59 2.45 3.03
CA SER A 49 -3.17 2.14 2.87
C SER A 49 -2.33 3.40 2.95
N GLN A 50 -1.29 3.40 3.77
CA GLN A 50 -0.17 4.31 3.62
C GLN A 50 0.85 3.68 2.68
N ILE A 51 1.22 4.39 1.62
CA ILE A 51 2.02 3.86 0.52
C ILE A 51 3.27 4.70 0.35
N ILE A 52 4.41 4.05 0.13
CA ILE A 52 5.62 4.67 -0.40
C ILE A 52 5.92 4.02 -1.74
N ALA A 53 5.95 4.82 -2.79
CA ALA A 53 6.16 4.35 -4.15
C ALA A 53 7.11 5.25 -4.93
N VAL A 54 7.82 4.68 -5.88
CA VAL A 54 8.75 5.38 -6.76
C VAL A 54 8.19 5.49 -8.16
N CYS A 55 8.23 6.69 -8.74
CA CYS A 55 7.87 6.90 -10.13
C CYS A 55 8.83 6.09 -11.03
N SER A 56 8.29 5.17 -11.82
CA SER A 56 9.12 4.33 -12.69
C SER A 56 9.80 5.10 -13.83
N LYS A 57 9.44 6.37 -14.06
CA LYS A 57 10.04 7.20 -15.11
C LYS A 57 11.17 8.09 -14.57
N CYS A 58 10.88 8.92 -13.56
CA CYS A 58 11.84 9.92 -13.08
C CYS A 58 12.53 9.54 -11.76
N GLY A 59 12.18 8.40 -11.15
CA GLY A 59 12.79 7.94 -9.91
C GLY A 59 12.40 8.70 -8.64
N ARG A 60 11.56 9.75 -8.74
CA ARG A 60 11.06 10.47 -7.57
C ARG A 60 10.19 9.58 -6.70
N ILE A 61 10.35 9.72 -5.39
CA ILE A 61 9.70 8.90 -4.38
C ILE A 61 8.57 9.69 -3.75
N TYR A 62 7.41 9.05 -3.59
CA TYR A 62 6.21 9.67 -3.05
C TYR A 62 5.65 8.83 -1.91
N LYS A 63 5.21 9.51 -0.86
CA LYS A 63 4.39 8.96 0.22
C LYS A 63 2.98 9.51 0.08
N PHE A 64 1.97 8.65 0.19
CA PHE A 64 0.57 9.07 0.12
C PHE A 64 -0.33 8.07 0.83
N GLU A 65 -1.57 8.49 1.09
CA GLU A 65 -2.63 7.65 1.62
C GLU A 65 -3.60 7.29 0.49
N LEU A 66 -3.98 6.02 0.42
CA LEU A 66 -4.99 5.50 -0.49
C LEU A 66 -6.14 4.94 0.34
N LYS A 67 -7.36 5.37 0.05
CA LYS A 67 -8.59 4.83 0.65
C LYS A 67 -9.52 4.33 -0.43
N TYR A 68 -10.01 3.11 -0.29
CA TYR A 68 -11.01 2.52 -1.16
C TYR A 68 -12.21 2.10 -0.33
N ASN A 69 -13.39 2.55 -0.75
CA ASN A 69 -14.66 2.15 -0.17
C ASN A 69 -15.67 1.90 -1.30
N PRO A 70 -15.93 0.63 -1.66
CA PRO A 70 -16.81 0.27 -2.76
C PRO A 70 -18.25 0.76 -2.57
N ASN A 71 -18.68 1.06 -1.34
CA ASN A 71 -20.03 1.55 -1.08
C ASN A 71 -20.20 3.05 -1.37
N LEU A 72 -19.10 3.82 -1.48
CA LEU A 72 -19.15 5.28 -1.64
C LEU A 72 -18.79 5.74 -3.06
N GLN A 73 -17.89 5.03 -3.74
CA GLN A 73 -17.48 5.23 -5.12
C GLN A 73 -16.60 4.03 -5.50
N ASP A 74 -16.73 3.48 -6.71
CA ASP A 74 -15.86 2.40 -7.23
C ASP A 74 -14.39 2.85 -7.47
N LYS A 75 -13.96 3.91 -6.79
CA LYS A 75 -12.68 4.59 -7.02
C LYS A 75 -11.93 4.82 -5.72
N ALA A 76 -10.61 4.77 -5.82
CA ALA A 76 -9.72 5.02 -4.70
C ALA A 76 -9.51 6.53 -4.52
N GLU A 77 -9.68 7.01 -3.29
CA GLU A 77 -9.34 8.37 -2.89
C GLU A 77 -7.87 8.44 -2.48
N ILE A 78 -7.16 9.49 -2.93
CA ILE A 78 -5.78 9.77 -2.54
C ILE A 78 -5.71 11.04 -1.70
N LYS A 79 -4.97 10.95 -0.59
CA LYS A 79 -4.69 12.07 0.31
C LYS A 79 -3.22 12.15 0.69
N ASN A 80 -2.84 13.30 1.26
CA ASN A 80 -1.56 13.52 1.91
C ASN A 80 -0.34 13.13 1.05
N VAL A 81 -0.36 13.53 -0.23
CA VAL A 81 0.73 13.27 -1.17
C VAL A 81 1.94 14.14 -0.81
N VAL A 82 3.07 13.49 -0.53
CA VAL A 82 4.33 14.14 -0.19
C VAL A 82 5.46 13.53 -1.01
N GLU A 83 6.30 14.37 -1.62
CA GLU A 83 7.55 13.94 -2.26
C GLU A 83 8.65 13.77 -1.22
N ILE A 84 9.35 12.62 -1.25
CA ILE A 84 10.49 12.34 -0.39
C ILE A 84 11.77 12.70 -1.15
N LYS A 85 12.50 13.70 -0.65
CA LYS A 85 13.78 14.18 -1.22
C LYS A 85 15.00 13.46 -0.62
N LYS A 86 14.93 12.13 -0.51
CA LYS A 86 16.03 11.27 -0.05
C LYS A 86 16.39 10.29 -1.14
N ASP A 87 17.60 9.75 -1.07
CA ASP A 87 18.01 8.66 -1.95
C ASP A 87 17.20 7.38 -1.65
N ILE A 88 17.01 6.57 -2.69
CA ILE A 88 16.19 5.36 -2.60
C ILE A 88 16.76 4.32 -1.62
N SER A 89 18.09 4.30 -1.44
CA SER A 89 18.76 3.46 -0.44
C SER A 89 18.30 3.81 0.97
N ASP A 90 18.34 5.11 1.30
CA ASP A 90 18.00 5.61 2.64
C ASP A 90 16.52 5.35 2.95
N VAL A 91 15.65 5.59 1.96
CA VAL A 91 14.22 5.29 2.07
C VAL A 91 13.99 3.80 2.31
N ARG A 92 14.72 2.92 1.60
CA ARG A 92 14.61 1.47 1.79
C ARG A 92 15.05 1.04 3.19
N ASP A 93 16.10 1.63 3.73
CA ASP A 93 16.57 1.30 5.07
C ASP A 93 15.61 1.80 6.15
N GLU A 94 15.02 2.99 5.98
CA GLU A 94 13.92 3.48 6.84
C GLU A 94 12.69 2.56 6.79
N ILE A 95 12.29 2.13 5.59
CA ILE A 95 11.19 1.17 5.41
C ILE A 95 11.51 -0.15 6.14
N LYS A 96 12.73 -0.68 6.00
CA LYS A 96 13.14 -1.93 6.66
C LYS A 96 13.12 -1.81 8.18
N LEU A 97 13.60 -0.68 8.73
CA LEU A 97 13.57 -0.41 10.16
C LEU A 97 12.12 -0.39 10.68
N ASN A 98 11.25 0.39 10.02
CA ASN A 98 9.82 0.42 10.34
C ASN A 98 9.18 -0.96 10.19
N TYR A 99 9.47 -1.70 9.13
CA TYR A 99 8.94 -3.05 8.94
C TYR A 99 9.35 -4.00 10.07
N LYS A 100 10.58 -3.90 10.57
CA LYS A 100 11.07 -4.73 11.68
C LYS A 100 10.48 -4.35 13.03
N SER A 101 10.02 -3.11 13.23
CA SER A 101 9.48 -2.67 14.52
C SER A 101 8.10 -3.23 14.86
N TYR A 102 7.38 -3.78 13.88
CA TYR A 102 6.09 -4.42 14.12
C TYR A 102 6.26 -5.92 14.39
N GLU A 103 5.63 -6.37 15.47
CA GLU A 103 5.40 -7.79 15.75
C GLU A 103 4.45 -8.36 14.70
N GLU A 104 4.80 -9.53 14.16
CA GLU A 104 3.99 -10.23 13.15
C GLU A 104 3.24 -11.39 13.80
N MET A 105 1.97 -11.55 13.45
CA MET A 105 1.23 -12.80 13.73
C MET A 105 1.64 -13.89 12.76
N PHE A 106 1.81 -13.50 11.48
CA PHE A 106 2.15 -14.39 10.39
C PHE A 106 2.85 -13.60 9.27
N SER A 107 3.75 -14.23 8.53
CA SER A 107 4.42 -13.60 7.39
C SER A 107 4.52 -14.50 6.16
N PHE A 108 4.50 -13.86 5.00
CA PHE A 108 4.69 -14.49 3.70
C PHE A 108 5.92 -13.89 3.03
N ARG A 109 6.75 -14.75 2.44
CA ARG A 109 7.95 -14.34 1.70
C ARG A 109 7.88 -14.85 0.27
N SER A 110 7.95 -13.92 -0.68
CA SER A 110 8.17 -14.20 -2.11
C SER A 110 9.63 -13.95 -2.45
N GLU A 111 10.10 -14.29 -3.65
CA GLU A 111 11.42 -13.89 -4.16
C GLU A 111 11.59 -12.36 -4.26
N GLU A 112 10.48 -11.63 -4.48
CA GLU A 112 10.49 -10.20 -4.80
C GLU A 112 9.94 -9.29 -3.69
N PHE A 113 9.25 -9.85 -2.69
CA PHE A 113 8.64 -9.06 -1.61
C PHE A 113 8.46 -9.85 -0.32
N TYR A 114 8.14 -9.13 0.76
CA TYR A 114 7.64 -9.68 2.01
C TYR A 114 6.29 -9.07 2.39
N ILE A 115 5.42 -9.88 2.99
CA ILE A 115 4.18 -9.44 3.60
C ILE A 115 4.17 -9.88 5.06
N LYS A 116 3.80 -8.97 5.95
CA LYS A 116 3.57 -9.20 7.38
C LYS A 116 2.10 -8.98 7.68
N ILE A 117 1.45 -9.94 8.34
CA ILE A 117 0.16 -9.73 9.00
C ILE A 117 0.44 -9.29 10.43
N ILE A 118 0.02 -8.08 10.78
CA ILE A 118 0.22 -7.51 12.11
C ILE A 118 -0.93 -7.91 13.02
N ASN A 119 -2.16 -7.87 12.50
CA ASN A 119 -3.36 -8.10 13.29
C ASN A 119 -4.49 -8.63 12.43
N GLU A 120 -5.29 -9.53 12.99
CA GLU A 120 -6.56 -9.96 12.42
C GLU A 120 -7.65 -9.92 13.48
N LYS A 121 -8.79 -9.32 13.13
CA LYS A 121 -9.97 -9.23 13.99
C LYS A 121 -11.22 -9.62 13.21
N TYR A 122 -12.16 -10.22 13.92
CA TYR A 122 -13.45 -10.62 13.37
C TYR A 122 -14.56 -9.91 14.16
N ASP A 123 -15.54 -9.38 13.45
CA ASP A 123 -16.73 -8.73 14.01
C ASP A 123 -17.94 -9.19 13.22
N ASP A 124 -18.71 -10.13 13.78
CA ASP A 124 -19.88 -10.87 13.27
C ASP A 124 -19.86 -11.30 11.78
N TYR A 125 -19.76 -10.34 10.86
CA TYR A 125 -19.78 -10.55 9.41
C TYR A 125 -18.58 -9.92 8.68
N LYS A 126 -17.60 -9.38 9.42
CA LYS A 126 -16.45 -8.68 8.85
C LYS A 126 -15.15 -9.22 9.41
N LYS A 127 -14.19 -9.39 8.50
CA LYS A 127 -12.79 -9.63 8.80
C LYS A 127 -12.01 -8.34 8.60
N PHE A 128 -11.24 -7.95 9.61
CA PHE A 128 -10.32 -6.84 9.58
C PHE A 128 -8.90 -7.39 9.58
N THR A 129 -8.10 -7.02 8.59
CA THR A 129 -6.70 -7.44 8.50
C THR A 129 -5.81 -6.22 8.37
N GLU A 130 -4.88 -6.07 9.31
CA GLU A 130 -3.79 -5.11 9.26
C GLU A 130 -2.53 -5.82 8.76
N PHE A 131 -1.92 -5.29 7.70
CA PHE A 131 -0.76 -5.90 7.07
C PHE A 131 0.21 -4.88 6.51
N MET A 132 1.46 -5.30 6.39
CA MET A 132 2.52 -4.56 5.71
C MET A 132 3.02 -5.34 4.51
N TYR A 133 3.36 -4.62 3.44
CA TYR A 133 4.11 -5.12 2.31
C TYR A 133 5.40 -4.33 2.20
N ILE A 134 6.50 -5.00 1.91
CA ILE A 134 7.79 -4.38 1.60
C ILE A 134 8.40 -5.08 0.38
N GLU A 135 8.91 -4.28 -0.55
CA GLU A 135 9.69 -4.76 -1.68
C GLU A 135 11.10 -5.20 -1.24
N LYS A 136 11.63 -6.28 -1.84
CA LYS A 136 12.99 -6.76 -1.58
C LYS A 136 14.09 -5.87 -2.16
#